data_AF-A0A968JJQ6-F1
#
_entry.id   AF-A0A968JJQ6-F1
#
_cell.length_a   1.000
_cell.length_b   1.000
_cell.length_c   1.000
_cell.angle_alpha   90.00
_cell.angle_beta   90.00
_cell.angle_gamma   90.00
#
_symmetry.space_group_name_H-M   'P 1'
#
loop_
_entity.id
_entity.type
_entity.pdbx_description
1 polymer ?
#
loop_
_entity_poly.entity_id
_entity_poly.type
_entity_poly.pdbx_seq_one_letter_code
_entity_poly.pdbx_strand_id
1 'polypeptide(L)'
;MKNFNQYIILIPLLITPAILPLVSFYELYESPVFYLIPTQGTLILLKAAFDGSSYSNVIYSVLMLSLSVYLAYLLAKKHYIKFMFRVKNEKQ
;
A
#
# COMPACT_ATOMS: atom_id res chain seq x y z
N MET A 1 -9.70 1.76 27.08
CA MET A 1 -10.20 2.34 25.82
C MET A 1 -9.00 2.96 25.10
N LYS A 2 -8.76 2.64 23.84
CA LYS A 2 -7.84 3.47 23.03
C LYS A 2 -8.52 4.82 22.84
N ASN A 3 -7.91 5.90 23.33
CA ASN A 3 -8.51 7.23 23.25
C ASN A 3 -8.50 7.70 21.79
N PHE A 4 -9.52 8.46 21.39
CA PHE A 4 -9.65 9.04 20.05
C PHE A 4 -8.35 9.71 19.54
N ASN A 5 -7.63 10.40 20.42
CA ASN A 5 -6.32 10.99 20.13
C ASN A 5 -5.27 9.98 19.65
N GLN A 6 -5.30 8.74 20.13
CA GLN A 6 -4.39 7.70 19.69
C GLN A 6 -4.64 7.32 18.22
N TYR A 7 -5.89 7.34 17.76
CA TYR A 7 -6.22 7.10 16.36
C TYR A 7 -5.81 8.27 15.47
N ILE A 8 -5.98 9.51 15.94
CA ILE A 8 -5.53 10.72 15.23
C ILE A 8 -4.02 10.67 14.94
N ILE A 9 -3.22 10.14 15.87
CA ILE A 9 -1.76 10.04 15.68
C ILE A 9 -1.38 8.78 14.89
N LEU A 10 -2.05 7.66 15.14
CA LEU A 10 -1.70 6.37 14.56
C LEU A 10 -2.03 6.29 13.06
N ILE A 11 -3.15 6.87 12.63
CA ILE A 11 -3.59 6.79 11.22
C ILE A 11 -2.59 7.49 10.28
N PRO A 12 -2.19 8.76 10.51
CA PRO A 12 -1.16 9.40 9.70
C PRO A 12 0.12 8.60 9.69
N LEU A 13 0.59 8.11 10.84
CA LEU A 13 1.82 7.32 10.93
C LEU A 13 1.77 6.04 10.06
N LEU A 14 0.61 5.38 10.01
CA LEU A 14 0.36 4.22 9.16
C LEU A 14 0.28 4.56 7.67
N ILE A 15 -0.27 5.73 7.34
CA ILE A 15 -0.46 6.19 5.95
C ILE A 15 0.81 6.83 5.40
N THR A 16 1.67 7.41 6.24
CA THR A 16 2.90 8.12 5.85
C THR A 16 3.73 7.33 4.83
N PRO A 17 4.06 6.04 5.04
CA PRO A 17 4.82 5.28 4.06
C PRO A 17 4.13 5.20 2.70
N ALA A 18 2.79 5.10 2.67
CA ALA A 18 2.03 5.02 1.43
C ALA A 18 2.00 6.34 0.65
N ILE A 19 2.17 7.49 1.32
CA ILE A 19 2.21 8.81 0.67
C ILE A 19 3.63 9.28 0.34
N LEU A 20 4.67 8.70 0.95
CA LEU A 20 6.08 9.06 0.66
C LEU A 20 6.43 9.10 -0.83
N PRO A 21 5.95 8.18 -1.69
CA PRO A 21 6.26 8.21 -3.12
C PRO A 21 5.80 9.49 -3.84
N LEU A 22 4.83 10.23 -3.28
CA LEU A 22 4.43 11.54 -3.82
C LEU A 22 5.59 12.54 -3.83
N VAL A 23 6.54 12.43 -2.90
CA VAL A 23 7.70 13.32 -2.84
C VAL A 23 8.58 13.16 -4.09
N SER A 24 8.75 11.93 -4.57
CA SER A 24 9.42 11.66 -5.85
C SER A 24 8.56 12.09 -7.04
N PHE A 25 7.24 11.87 -7.00
CA PHE A 25 6.35 12.31 -8.07
C PHE A 25 6.36 13.83 -8.31
N TYR A 26 6.52 14.62 -7.25
CA TYR A 26 6.69 16.09 -7.33
C TYR A 26 8.15 16.53 -7.51
N GLU A 27 9.07 15.60 -7.77
CA GLU A 27 10.49 15.87 -8.03
C GLU A 27 11.21 16.56 -6.86
N LEU A 28 10.68 16.42 -5.63
CA LEU A 28 11.25 17.03 -4.43
C LEU A 28 12.40 16.20 -3.84
N TYR A 29 12.32 14.87 -3.95
CA TYR A 29 13.35 13.95 -3.49
C TYR A 29 13.18 12.57 -4.14
N GLU A 30 14.27 12.02 -4.64
CA GLU A 30 14.31 10.70 -5.28
C GLU A 30 14.93 9.66 -4.35
N SER A 31 14.24 8.54 -4.17
CA SER A 31 14.75 7.41 -3.40
C SER A 31 14.36 6.07 -4.04
N PRO A 32 15.31 5.15 -4.24
CA PRO A 32 14.99 3.80 -4.70
C PRO A 32 14.02 3.05 -3.78
N VAL A 33 13.98 3.40 -2.49
CA VAL A 33 13.07 2.77 -1.52
C VAL A 33 11.60 3.01 -1.86
N PHE A 34 11.28 4.12 -2.53
CA PHE A 34 9.90 4.43 -2.93
C PHE A 34 9.36 3.42 -3.95
N TYR A 35 10.23 2.79 -4.73
CA TYR A 35 9.87 1.71 -5.66
C TYR A 35 9.49 0.38 -4.96
N LEU A 36 9.62 0.29 -3.63
CA LEU A 36 9.06 -0.82 -2.86
C LEU A 36 7.65 -0.52 -2.35
N ILE A 37 7.17 0.71 -2.50
CA ILE A 37 5.87 1.15 -2.03
C ILE A 37 4.89 1.06 -3.20
N PRO A 38 3.74 0.37 -3.06
CA PRO A 38 2.80 0.14 -4.16
C PRO A 38 2.33 1.43 -4.84
N THR A 39 2.19 2.52 -4.07
CA THR A 39 1.80 3.84 -4.56
C THR A 39 2.71 4.34 -5.69
N GLN A 40 4.00 4.02 -5.68
CA GLN A 40 4.91 4.42 -6.76
C GLN A 40 4.48 3.83 -8.10
N GLY A 41 4.03 2.57 -8.13
CA GLY A 41 3.48 1.95 -9.34
C GLY A 41 2.22 2.66 -9.86
N THR A 42 1.34 3.07 -8.96
CA THR A 42 0.16 3.89 -9.32
C THR A 42 0.58 5.24 -9.92
N LEU A 43 1.54 5.93 -9.29
CA LEU A 43 2.01 7.25 -9.73
C LEU A 43 2.71 7.18 -11.09
N ILE A 44 3.50 6.13 -11.34
CA ILE A 44 4.13 5.88 -12.64
C ILE A 44 3.07 5.68 -13.73
N LEU A 45 2.05 4.86 -13.49
CA LEU A 45 0.97 4.66 -14.46
C LEU A 45 0.14 5.93 -14.67
N LEU A 46 -0.08 6.72 -13.61
CA LEU A 46 -0.76 8.00 -13.70
C LEU A 46 0.02 8.97 -14.61
N LYS A 47 1.33 9.14 -14.37
CA LYS A 47 2.19 9.98 -15.22
C LYS A 47 2.22 9.44 -16.66
N ALA A 48 2.32 8.13 -16.83
CA ALA A 48 2.33 7.48 -18.13
C ALA A 48 1.06 7.75 -18.96
N ALA A 49 -0.09 7.94 -18.31
CA ALA A 49 -1.34 8.25 -18.98
C ALA A 49 -1.38 9.66 -19.60
N PHE A 50 -0.61 10.61 -19.07
CA PHE A 50 -0.56 11.99 -19.55
C PHE A 50 0.66 12.26 -20.43
N ASP A 51 1.85 11.86 -19.99
CA ASP A 51 3.13 12.21 -20.61
C ASP A 51 3.74 11.06 -21.43
N GLY A 52 3.12 9.87 -21.39
CA GLY A 52 3.72 8.64 -21.87
C GLY A 52 4.80 8.11 -20.91
N SER A 53 5.13 6.82 -21.04
CA SER A 53 6.24 6.22 -20.29
C SER A 53 6.82 5.01 -21.03
N SER A 54 8.02 4.60 -20.64
CA SER A 54 8.63 3.38 -21.17
C SER A 54 7.76 2.15 -20.82
N TYR A 55 7.66 1.20 -21.76
CA TYR A 55 6.99 -0.08 -21.53
C TYR A 55 7.52 -0.81 -20.28
N SER A 56 8.81 -0.66 -19.96
CA SER A 56 9.41 -1.25 -18.75
C SER A 56 8.75 -0.73 -17.47
N ASN A 57 8.45 0.57 -17.42
CA ASN A 57 7.85 1.21 -16.25
C ASN A 57 6.39 0.77 -16.07
N VAL A 58 5.66 0.59 -17.18
CA VAL A 58 4.30 0.08 -17.17
C VAL A 58 4.27 -1.36 -16.66
N ILE A 59 5.13 -2.24 -17.19
CA ILE A 59 5.23 -3.64 -16.77
C ILE A 59 5.58 -3.74 -15.28
N TYR A 60 6.60 -3.00 -14.85
CA TYR A 60 6.99 -2.93 -13.45
C TYR A 60 5.81 -2.52 -12.56
N SER A 61 5.08 -1.46 -12.95
CA SER A 61 3.95 -0.96 -12.16
C SER A 61 2.81 -1.96 -12.05
N VAL A 62 2.46 -2.64 -13.15
CA VAL A 62 1.43 -3.68 -13.15
C VAL A 62 1.84 -4.86 -12.27
N LEU A 63 3.07 -5.34 -12.37
CA LEU A 63 3.59 -6.43 -11.54
C LEU A 63 3.62 -6.06 -10.05
N MET A 64 4.12 -4.86 -9.74
CA MET A 64 4.19 -4.37 -8.37
C MET A 64 2.80 -4.25 -7.73
N LEU A 65 1.82 -3.69 -8.46
CA LEU A 65 0.44 -3.58 -7.98
C LEU A 65 -0.21 -4.95 -7.82
N SER A 66 -0.02 -5.86 -8.78
CA SER A 66 -0.54 -7.23 -8.71
C SER A 66 0.00 -8.00 -7.50
N LEU A 67 1.32 -7.90 -7.27
CA LEU A 67 1.97 -8.48 -6.09
C LEU A 67 1.40 -7.88 -4.80
N SER A 68 1.22 -6.56 -4.76
CA SER A 68 0.70 -5.86 -3.58
C SER A 68 -0.73 -6.27 -3.25
N VAL A 69 -1.60 -6.39 -4.27
CA VAL A 69 -2.98 -6.88 -4.11
C VAL A 69 -2.97 -8.32 -3.60
N TYR A 70 -2.11 -9.17 -4.15
CA TYR A 70 -1.98 -10.55 -3.70
C TYR A 70 -1.54 -10.66 -2.23
N LEU A 71 -0.53 -9.88 -1.82
CA LEU A 71 -0.08 -9.82 -0.43
C LEU A 71 -1.20 -9.32 0.51
N ALA A 72 -1.92 -8.27 0.10
CA ALA A 72 -3.07 -7.77 0.85
C ALA A 72 -4.16 -8.85 1.01
N TYR A 73 -4.44 -9.61 -0.05
CA TYR A 73 -5.37 -10.73 0.00
C TYR A 73 -4.91 -11.82 0.98
N LEU A 74 -3.63 -12.22 0.96
CA LEU A 74 -3.10 -13.21 1.90
C LEU A 74 -3.22 -12.74 3.37
N LEU A 75 -2.91 -11.47 3.63
CA LEU A 75 -3.04 -10.89 4.96
C LEU A 75 -4.51 -10.83 5.40
N ALA A 76 -5.41 -10.40 4.52
CA ALA A 76 -6.84 -10.36 4.79
C ALA A 76 -7.38 -11.76 5.10
N LYS A 77 -7.04 -12.76 4.26
CA LYS A 77 -7.42 -14.17 4.46
C LYS A 77 -6.92 -14.72 5.79
N LYS A 78 -5.64 -14.47 6.13
CA LYS A 78 -5.04 -14.90 7.40
C LYS A 78 -5.79 -14.31 8.60
N HIS A 79 -6.12 -13.02 8.56
CA HIS A 79 -6.83 -12.36 9.65
C HIS A 79 -8.29 -12.82 9.76
N TYR A 80 -8.97 -12.99 8.62
CA TYR A 80 -10.33 -13.50 8.58
C TYR A 80 -10.43 -14.90 9.20
N ILE A 81 -9.55 -15.82 8.80
CA ILE A 81 -9.52 -17.19 9.36
C ILE A 81 -9.24 -17.16 10.87
N LYS A 82 -8.25 -16.37 11.31
CA LYS A 82 -7.93 -16.22 12.73
C LYS A 82 -9.12 -15.69 13.53
N PHE A 83 -9.85 -14.72 13.00
CA PHE A 83 -11.04 -14.16 13.63
C PHE A 83 -12.16 -15.20 13.73
N MET A 84 -12.43 -15.93 12.65
CA MET A 84 -13.46 -16.97 12.61
C MET A 84 -13.20 -18.08 13.64
N PHE A 85 -11.95 -18.57 13.76
CA PHE A 85 -11.60 -19.57 14.77
C PHE A 85 -11.78 -19.07 16.21
N ARG A 86 -11.44 -17.80 16.46
CA ARG A 86 -11.67 -17.18 17.78
C ARG A 86 -13.16 -17.15 18.15
N VAL A 87 -14.02 -16.71 17.23
CA VAL A 87 -15.48 -16.64 17.45
C VAL A 87 -16.08 -18.02 17.71
N LYS A 88 -15.57 -19.08 17.07
CA LYS A 88 -16.03 -20.46 17.31
C LYS A 88 -15.72 -20.95 18.73
N ASN A 89 -14.53 -20.64 19.26
CA ASN A 89 -14.11 -21.06 20.60
C ASN A 89 -14.88 -20.36 21.74
N GLU A 90 -15.44 -19.16 21.50
CA GLU A 90 -16.23 -18.44 22.50
C GLU A 90 -17.69 -18.95 22.60
N LYS A 91 -18.13 -19.83 21.69
CA LYS A 91 -19.48 -20.42 21.65
C LYS A 91 -19.56 -21.87 22.15
N GLN A 92 -18.44 -22.49 22.51
CA GLN A 92 -18.37 -23.80 23.16
C GLN A 92 -18.14 -23.62 24.66
#